data_AF-A0A1Q4R6K0-F1
#
_entry.id   AF-A0A1Q4R6K0-F1
#
_cell.length_a   1.000
_cell.length_b   1.000
_cell.length_c   1.000
_cell.angle_alpha   90.00
_cell.angle_beta   90.00
_cell.angle_gamma   90.00
#
_symmetry.space_group_name_H-M   'P 1'
#
loop_
_entity.id
_entity.type
_entity.pdbx_description
1 polymer ?
#
loop_
_entity_poly.entity_id
_entity_poly.type
_entity_poly.pdbx_seq_one_letter_code
_entity_poly.pdbx_strand_id
1 'polypeptide(L)'
;MDLPVLNELNLFPYIDSRGAIASNFDAKIGIYAIYDATETLRYIGYSRDFKKSLQQHLVRCPDQCHWLKIHTCDRPSRTLLEEIKNTWIQENGTLPDGNSLAEARWTEPIDIKPHLTPAQNAEIAAAEEIQKTKILKNHARRLEAEIIENLQARGLKIEIRFQPKPKEQGLLDLK
;
A
#
# COMPACT_ATOMS: atom_id res chain seq x y z
N MET A 1 -24.21 -4.06 -19.20
CA MET A 1 -24.07 -3.59 -17.81
C MET A 1 -22.96 -2.57 -17.91
N ASP A 2 -23.27 -1.29 -17.68
CA ASP A 2 -22.29 -0.24 -17.90
C ASP A 2 -21.24 -0.29 -16.80
N LEU A 3 -19.97 -0.22 -17.20
CA LEU A 3 -18.85 -0.22 -16.27
C LEU A 3 -18.81 1.14 -15.55
N PRO A 4 -18.44 1.17 -14.26
CA PRO A 4 -18.31 2.42 -13.53
C PRO A 4 -17.25 3.32 -14.15
N VAL A 5 -17.60 4.57 -14.42
CA VAL A 5 -16.68 5.59 -14.96
C VAL A 5 -15.86 6.19 -13.81
N LEU A 6 -14.53 6.19 -13.93
CA LEU A 6 -13.62 6.63 -12.87
C LEU A 6 -13.86 8.11 -12.51
N ASN A 7 -14.09 8.95 -13.52
CA ASN A 7 -14.28 10.38 -13.32
C ASN A 7 -15.60 10.73 -12.61
N GLU A 8 -16.60 9.86 -12.68
CA GLU A 8 -17.91 10.05 -12.03
C GLU A 8 -17.91 9.61 -10.56
N LEU A 9 -16.93 8.82 -10.14
CA LEU A 9 -16.81 8.38 -8.76
C LEU A 9 -16.34 9.51 -7.84
N ASN A 10 -16.94 9.55 -6.65
CA ASN A 10 -16.54 10.45 -5.57
C ASN A 10 -15.09 10.21 -5.14
N LEU A 11 -14.36 11.32 -4.96
CA LEU A 11 -13.02 11.32 -4.40
C LEU A 11 -13.10 11.46 -2.88
N PHE A 12 -12.46 10.54 -2.17
CA PHE A 12 -12.41 10.51 -0.71
C PHE A 12 -10.96 10.70 -0.22
N PRO A 13 -10.73 11.33 0.93
CA PRO A 13 -9.42 11.30 1.56
C PRO A 13 -9.04 9.86 1.92
N TYR A 14 -7.77 9.50 1.75
CA TYR A 14 -7.28 8.17 2.07
C TYR A 14 -7.40 7.85 3.56
N ILE A 15 -7.04 8.83 4.39
CA ILE A 15 -7.25 8.85 5.84
C ILE A 15 -8.37 9.84 6.11
N ASP A 16 -9.51 9.38 6.62
CA ASP A 16 -10.65 10.24 6.89
C ASP A 16 -10.41 11.15 8.11
N SER A 17 -11.33 12.09 8.37
CA SER A 17 -11.22 13.03 9.51
C SER A 17 -11.23 12.34 10.89
N ARG A 18 -11.60 11.06 10.96
CA ARG A 18 -11.53 10.24 12.18
C ARG A 18 -10.23 9.46 12.27
N GLY A 19 -9.33 9.57 11.29
CA GLY A 19 -8.08 8.83 11.22
C GLY A 19 -8.24 7.37 10.79
N ALA A 20 -9.35 7.03 10.12
CA ALA A 20 -9.63 5.70 9.60
C ALA A 20 -9.44 5.62 8.08
N ILE A 21 -9.23 4.40 7.57
CA ILE A 21 -9.10 4.12 6.14
C ILE A 21 -10.37 3.43 5.66
N ALA A 22 -11.03 4.00 4.65
CA ALA A 22 -12.16 3.41 3.93
C ALA A 22 -13.26 2.78 4.83
N SER A 23 -13.53 3.36 5.99
CA SER A 23 -14.43 2.82 7.02
C SER A 23 -15.88 2.58 6.54
N ASN A 24 -16.32 3.29 5.50
CA ASN A 24 -17.64 3.11 4.90
C ASN A 24 -17.73 1.89 3.96
N PHE A 25 -16.61 1.21 3.69
CA PHE A 25 -16.49 0.11 2.72
C PHE A 25 -16.05 -1.20 3.38
N ASP A 26 -16.19 -1.31 4.70
CA ASP A 26 -15.88 -2.53 5.44
C ASP A 26 -16.68 -3.73 4.89
N ALA A 27 -16.00 -4.87 4.75
CA ALA A 27 -16.54 -6.11 4.18
C ALA A 27 -17.13 -5.99 2.76
N LYS A 28 -16.74 -4.95 2.00
CA LYS A 28 -17.11 -4.81 0.58
C LYS A 28 -15.99 -5.33 -0.32
N ILE A 29 -16.42 -5.84 -1.47
CA ILE A 29 -15.55 -6.29 -2.55
C ILE A 29 -15.68 -5.30 -3.70
N GLY A 30 -14.60 -5.04 -4.41
CA GLY A 30 -14.64 -4.22 -5.61
C GLY A 30 -13.27 -3.71 -6.00
N ILE A 31 -13.25 -2.52 -6.59
CA ILE A 31 -12.07 -1.90 -7.20
C ILE A 31 -11.89 -0.48 -6.66
N TYR A 32 -10.63 -0.05 -6.55
CA TYR A 32 -10.24 1.25 -6.04
C TYR A 32 -9.09 1.84 -6.86
N ALA A 33 -9.05 3.17 -6.88
CA ALA A 33 -8.01 3.98 -7.47
C ALA A 33 -7.40 4.87 -6.39
N ILE A 34 -6.08 4.88 -6.32
CA ILE A 34 -5.28 5.61 -5.33
C ILE A 34 -4.58 6.78 -6.03
N TYR A 35 -4.69 7.95 -5.42
CA TYR A 35 -4.09 9.18 -5.93
C TYR A 35 -3.18 9.81 -4.89
N ASP A 36 -2.15 10.52 -5.36
CA ASP A 36 -1.25 11.29 -4.51
C ASP A 36 -1.83 12.66 -4.12
N ALA A 37 -1.05 13.46 -3.40
CA ALA A 37 -1.47 14.79 -2.94
C ALA A 37 -1.89 15.75 -4.07
N THR A 38 -1.42 15.52 -5.30
CA THR A 38 -1.73 16.34 -6.49
C THR A 38 -2.92 15.81 -7.29
N GLU A 39 -3.62 14.81 -6.75
CA GLU A 39 -4.70 14.09 -7.44
C GLU A 39 -4.22 13.38 -8.73
N THR A 40 -2.93 13.04 -8.81
CA THR A 40 -2.40 12.20 -9.89
C THR A 40 -2.71 10.73 -9.56
N LEU A 41 -3.26 9.97 -10.52
CA LEU A 41 -3.53 8.55 -10.34
C LEU A 41 -2.22 7.76 -10.23
N ARG A 42 -2.05 7.02 -9.12
CA ARG A 42 -0.82 6.28 -8.82
C ARG A 42 -0.99 4.77 -8.88
N TYR A 43 -2.17 4.27 -8.56
CA TYR A 43 -2.44 2.84 -8.53
C TYR A 43 -3.93 2.53 -8.68
N ILE A 44 -4.26 1.48 -9.43
CA ILE A 44 -5.58 0.86 -9.46
C ILE A 44 -5.45 -0.59 -9.02
N GLY A 45 -6.29 -1.01 -8.05
CA GLY A 45 -6.35 -2.39 -7.61
C GLY A 45 -7.75 -2.77 -7.20
N TYR A 46 -7.98 -4.08 -7.09
CA TYR A 46 -9.24 -4.63 -6.60
C TYR A 46 -8.97 -5.54 -5.42
N SER A 47 -9.94 -5.64 -4.52
CA SER A 47 -9.81 -6.46 -3.33
C SER A 47 -11.15 -6.98 -2.85
N ARG A 48 -11.10 -8.10 -2.14
CA ARG A 48 -12.21 -8.62 -1.33
C ARG A 48 -12.24 -8.04 0.09
N ASP A 49 -11.18 -7.34 0.47
CA ASP A 49 -11.00 -6.65 1.74
C ASP A 49 -10.24 -5.35 1.47
N PHE A 50 -10.97 -4.25 1.24
CA PHE A 50 -10.38 -2.96 0.97
C PHE A 50 -9.50 -2.49 2.12
N LYS A 51 -9.94 -2.68 3.37
CA LYS A 51 -9.20 -2.21 4.54
C LYS A 51 -7.81 -2.82 4.57
N LYS A 52 -7.70 -4.14 4.38
CA LYS A 52 -6.40 -4.82 4.33
C LYS A 52 -5.53 -4.31 3.19
N SER A 53 -6.04 -4.27 1.97
CA SER A 53 -5.25 -3.86 0.81
C SER A 53 -4.81 -2.40 0.88
N LEU A 54 -5.69 -1.50 1.33
CA LEU A 54 -5.37 -0.09 1.49
C LEU A 54 -4.36 0.12 2.62
N GLN A 55 -4.46 -0.60 3.75
CA GLN A 55 -3.41 -0.55 4.76
C GLN A 55 -2.05 -0.96 4.21
N GLN A 56 -2.00 -2.02 3.39
CA GLN A 56 -0.75 -2.47 2.75
C GLN A 56 -0.16 -1.41 1.82
N HIS A 57 -0.98 -0.81 0.96
CA HIS A 57 -0.52 0.27 0.08
C HIS A 57 -0.04 1.49 0.86
N LEU A 58 -0.76 1.86 1.92
CA LEU A 58 -0.41 3.02 2.75
C LEU A 58 0.94 2.87 3.44
N VAL A 59 1.27 1.69 3.97
CA VAL A 59 2.58 1.49 4.63
C VAL A 59 3.73 1.41 3.63
N ARG A 60 3.47 0.96 2.39
CA ARG A 60 4.50 0.79 1.34
C ARG A 60 4.76 2.07 0.55
N CYS A 61 3.70 2.83 0.28
CA CYS A 61 3.72 4.03 -0.56
C CYS A 61 2.97 5.20 0.13
N PRO A 62 3.36 5.62 1.35
CA PRO A 62 2.60 6.59 2.13
C PRO A 62 2.36 7.90 1.37
N ASP A 63 3.39 8.46 0.75
CA ASP A 63 3.33 9.74 0.02
C ASP A 63 2.46 9.69 -1.26
N GLN A 64 2.16 8.49 -1.74
CA GLN A 64 1.33 8.28 -2.94
C GLN A 64 -0.14 7.97 -2.58
N CYS A 65 -0.46 7.88 -1.28
CA CYS A 65 -1.76 7.45 -0.76
C CYS A 65 -2.50 8.62 -0.09
N HIS A 66 -3.01 9.57 -0.86
CA HIS A 66 -3.72 10.76 -0.33
C HIS A 66 -5.21 10.76 -0.63
N TRP A 67 -5.63 10.25 -1.78
CA TRP A 67 -7.03 10.17 -2.15
C TRP A 67 -7.40 8.80 -2.71
N LEU A 68 -8.69 8.51 -2.65
CA LEU A 68 -9.30 7.26 -3.05
C LEU A 68 -10.56 7.50 -3.86
N LYS A 69 -10.70 6.78 -4.96
CA LYS A 69 -12.00 6.48 -5.56
C LYS A 69 -12.27 4.99 -5.40
N ILE A 70 -13.50 4.62 -5.04
CA ILE A 70 -13.87 3.23 -4.75
C ILE A 70 -15.18 2.91 -5.47
N HIS A 71 -15.23 1.75 -6.11
CA HIS A 71 -16.44 1.14 -6.61
C HIS A 71 -16.63 -0.25 -5.98
N THR A 72 -17.76 -0.44 -5.31
CA THR A 72 -18.17 -1.73 -4.74
C THR A 72 -18.96 -2.54 -5.75
N CYS A 73 -18.70 -3.84 -5.82
CA CYS A 73 -19.39 -4.75 -6.72
C CYS A 73 -20.13 -5.85 -5.93
N ASP A 74 -21.44 -5.99 -6.16
CA ASP A 74 -22.26 -7.01 -5.47
C ASP A 74 -22.01 -8.43 -6.02
N ARG A 75 -21.64 -8.55 -7.30
CA ARG A 75 -21.34 -9.84 -7.96
C ARG A 75 -19.97 -9.77 -8.64
N PRO A 76 -18.89 -9.70 -7.85
CA PRO A 76 -17.54 -9.54 -8.40
C PRO A 76 -17.09 -10.83 -9.09
N SER A 77 -16.55 -10.69 -10.28
CA SER A 77 -15.72 -11.71 -10.92
C SER A 77 -14.35 -11.12 -11.22
N ARG A 78 -13.31 -11.95 -11.29
CA ARG A 78 -11.97 -11.46 -11.65
C ARG A 78 -11.99 -10.79 -13.02
N THR A 79 -12.68 -11.38 -13.98
CA THR A 79 -12.84 -10.82 -15.33
C THR A 79 -13.46 -9.43 -15.30
N LEU A 80 -14.57 -9.25 -14.57
CA LEU A 80 -15.21 -7.95 -14.44
C LEU A 80 -14.30 -6.91 -13.78
N LEU A 81 -13.60 -7.27 -12.71
CA LEU A 81 -12.71 -6.34 -12.00
C LEU A 81 -11.49 -5.95 -12.84
N GLU A 82 -10.94 -6.87 -13.62
CA GLU A 82 -9.88 -6.55 -14.59
C GLU A 82 -10.39 -5.69 -15.75
N GLU A 83 -11.61 -5.92 -16.22
CA GLU A 83 -12.23 -5.09 -17.25
C GLU A 83 -12.40 -3.65 -16.77
N ILE A 84 -12.94 -3.44 -15.56
CA ILE A 84 -13.05 -2.11 -14.96
C ILE A 84 -11.67 -1.46 -14.79
N LYS A 85 -10.67 -2.22 -14.31
CA LYS A 85 -9.29 -1.72 -14.16
C LYS A 85 -8.74 -1.22 -15.49
N ASN A 86 -8.92 -1.98 -16.57
CA ASN A 86 -8.44 -1.61 -17.90
C ASN A 86 -9.17 -0.37 -18.43
N THR A 87 -10.50 -0.28 -18.22
CA THR A 87 -11.27 0.91 -18.57
C THR A 87 -10.76 2.14 -17.81
N TRP A 88 -10.50 2.04 -16.51
CA TRP A 88 -9.96 3.13 -15.71
C TRP A 88 -8.55 3.57 -16.14
N ILE A 89 -7.70 2.62 -16.55
CA ILE A 89 -6.38 2.93 -17.13
C ILE A 89 -6.54 3.70 -18.45
N GLN A 90 -7.48 3.28 -19.30
CA GLN A 90 -7.78 3.97 -20.57
C GLN A 90 -8.34 5.37 -20.33
N GLU A 91 -9.27 5.52 -19.40
CA GLU A 91 -9.83 6.82 -18.99
C GLU A 91 -8.76 7.77 -18.45
N ASN A 92 -7.79 7.25 -17.68
CA ASN A 92 -6.65 8.03 -17.18
C ASN A 92 -5.66 8.43 -18.30
N GLY A 93 -5.74 7.79 -19.47
CA GLY A 93 -4.88 8.03 -20.64
C GLY A 93 -3.44 7.53 -20.50
N THR A 94 -3.00 7.18 -19.28
CA THR A 94 -1.67 6.65 -18.98
C THR A 94 -1.75 5.52 -17.97
N LEU A 95 -0.87 4.53 -18.10
CA LEU A 95 -0.73 3.46 -17.12
C LEU A 95 -0.04 4.03 -15.86
N PRO A 96 -0.67 3.96 -14.67
CA PRO A 96 -0.03 4.46 -13.45
C PRO A 96 1.27 3.71 -13.14
N ASP A 97 2.27 4.40 -12.59
CA ASP A 97 3.57 3.79 -12.25
C ASP A 97 3.41 2.59 -11.32
N GLY A 98 2.46 2.67 -10.36
CA GLY A 98 2.15 1.57 -9.44
C GLY A 98 1.49 0.35 -10.09
N ASN A 99 1.01 0.47 -11.33
CA ASN A 99 0.53 -0.65 -12.14
C ASN A 99 1.52 -1.04 -13.24
N SER A 100 2.76 -0.54 -13.18
CA SER A 100 3.82 -0.82 -14.16
C SER A 100 5.16 -1.03 -13.45
N LEU A 101 6.16 -0.20 -13.73
CA LEU A 101 7.54 -0.38 -13.26
C LEU A 101 7.67 -0.33 -11.73
N ALA A 102 6.75 0.35 -11.05
CA ALA A 102 6.75 0.45 -9.59
C ALA A 102 5.81 -0.56 -8.91
N GLU A 103 5.18 -1.50 -9.63
CA GLU A 103 4.18 -2.42 -9.07
C GLU A 103 4.69 -3.16 -7.83
N ALA A 104 5.91 -3.68 -7.87
CA ALA A 104 6.51 -4.38 -6.73
C ALA A 104 6.55 -3.52 -5.45
N ARG A 105 6.72 -2.20 -5.58
CA ARG A 105 6.68 -1.28 -4.43
C ARG A 105 5.30 -1.27 -3.77
N TRP A 106 4.23 -1.48 -4.53
CA TRP A 106 2.86 -1.51 -4.02
C TRP A 106 2.45 -2.90 -3.52
N THR A 107 2.96 -3.97 -4.12
CA THR A 107 2.47 -5.34 -3.86
C THR A 107 3.37 -6.17 -2.94
N GLU A 108 4.67 -5.90 -2.91
CA GLU A 108 5.63 -6.71 -2.15
C GLU A 108 5.90 -6.17 -0.73
N PRO A 109 6.36 -7.03 0.19
CA PRO A 109 6.93 -6.59 1.46
C PRO A 109 8.04 -5.55 1.26
N ILE A 110 8.14 -4.61 2.20
CA ILE A 110 9.18 -3.58 2.16
C ILE A 110 10.50 -4.24 2.53
N ASP A 111 11.45 -4.28 1.59
CA ASP A 111 12.84 -4.66 1.88
C ASP A 111 13.56 -3.46 2.51
N ILE A 112 14.19 -3.66 3.66
CA ILE A 112 14.92 -2.60 4.35
C ILE A 112 16.29 -2.32 3.73
N LYS A 113 16.87 -3.26 2.98
CA LYS A 113 18.25 -3.16 2.46
C LYS A 113 18.50 -1.89 1.62
N PRO A 114 17.57 -1.42 0.77
CA PRO A 114 17.72 -0.16 0.05
C PRO A 114 17.79 1.07 0.97
N HIS A 115 17.29 0.97 2.21
CA HIS A 115 17.31 2.04 3.21
C HIS A 115 18.55 1.99 4.13
N LEU A 116 19.43 0.99 3.94
CA LEU A 116 20.64 0.85 4.73
C LEU A 116 21.80 1.62 4.13
N THR A 117 22.65 2.17 4.99
CA THR A 117 23.89 2.80 4.55
C THR A 117 24.88 1.73 4.04
N PRO A 118 25.87 2.10 3.21
CA PRO A 118 26.90 1.16 2.78
C PRO A 118 27.63 0.47 3.94
N ALA A 119 27.85 1.18 5.05
CA ALA A 119 28.48 0.62 6.25
C ALA A 119 27.60 -0.44 6.93
N GLN A 120 26.28 -0.20 7.03
CA GLN A 120 25.33 -1.18 7.58
C GLN A 120 25.23 -2.42 6.70
N ASN A 121 25.24 -2.25 5.37
CA ASN A 121 25.26 -3.38 4.44
C ASN A 121 26.54 -4.21 4.59
N ALA A 122 27.70 -3.57 4.77
CA ALA A 122 28.96 -4.27 5.01
C ALA A 122 28.95 -5.03 6.35
N GLU A 123 28.37 -4.46 7.41
CA GLU A 123 28.21 -5.14 8.70
C GLU A 123 27.35 -6.41 8.57
N ILE A 124 26.22 -6.33 7.86
CA ILE A 124 25.33 -7.47 7.60
C ILE A 124 26.03 -8.56 6.79
N ALA A 125 26.83 -8.17 5.79
CA ALA A 125 27.55 -9.11 4.93
C ALA A 125 28.68 -9.84 5.68
N ALA A 126 29.30 -9.20 6.67
CA ALA A 126 30.38 -9.77 7.47
C ALA A 126 29.89 -10.55 8.71
N ALA A 127 28.62 -10.39 9.10
CA ALA A 127 28.05 -11.02 10.28
C ALA A 127 27.71 -12.51 10.07
N GLU A 128 27.89 -13.30 11.12
CA GLU A 128 27.36 -14.67 11.19
C GLU A 128 25.83 -14.67 11.23
N GLU A 129 25.20 -15.78 10.81
CA GLU A 129 23.74 -15.86 10.59
C GLU A 129 22.87 -15.42 11.78
N ILE A 130 23.28 -15.75 13.02
CA ILE A 130 22.56 -15.32 14.23
C ILE A 130 22.65 -13.79 14.42
N GLN A 131 23.85 -13.22 14.24
CA GLN A 131 24.07 -11.79 14.38
C GLN A 131 23.38 -11.01 13.25
N LYS A 132 23.48 -11.51 12.01
CA LYS A 132 22.80 -10.97 10.83
C LYS A 132 21.29 -10.87 11.04
N THR A 133 20.67 -11.94 11.55
CA THR A 133 19.24 -11.96 11.90
C THR A 133 18.88 -10.85 12.90
N LYS A 134 19.72 -10.65 13.93
CA LYS A 134 19.50 -9.61 14.94
C LYS A 134 19.63 -8.20 14.35
N ILE A 135 20.65 -7.97 13.50
CA ILE A 135 20.88 -6.68 12.83
C ILE A 135 19.69 -6.35 11.92
N LEU A 136 19.28 -7.28 11.05
CA LEU A 136 18.14 -7.12 10.15
C LEU A 136 16.86 -6.80 10.92
N LYS A 137 16.59 -7.54 12.00
CA LYS A 137 15.39 -7.34 12.83
C LYS A 137 15.39 -5.97 13.51
N ASN A 138 16.55 -5.47 13.94
CA ASN A 138 16.66 -4.15 14.55
C ASN A 138 16.42 -3.04 13.54
N HIS A 139 17.02 -3.13 12.35
CA HIS A 139 16.77 -2.16 11.29
C HIS A 139 15.32 -2.19 10.79
N ALA A 140 14.72 -3.38 10.65
CA ALA A 140 13.32 -3.52 10.31
C ALA A 140 12.40 -2.83 11.33
N ARG A 141 12.63 -3.04 12.63
CA ARG A 141 11.87 -2.37 13.70
C ARG A 141 12.02 -0.85 13.69
N ARG A 142 13.20 -0.35 13.35
CA ARG A 142 13.43 1.10 13.22
C ARG A 142 12.61 1.67 12.06
N LEU A 143 12.70 1.06 10.88
CA LEU A 143 11.93 1.51 9.71
C LEU A 143 10.42 1.41 9.95
N GLU A 144 9.96 0.34 10.61
CA GLU A 144 8.57 0.20 11.06
C GLU A 144 8.13 1.37 11.94
N ALA A 145 8.95 1.76 12.93
CA ALA A 145 8.64 2.90 13.81
C ALA A 145 8.56 4.21 13.01
N GLU A 146 9.50 4.45 12.09
CA GLU A 146 9.50 5.62 11.21
C GLU A 146 8.24 5.68 10.32
N ILE A 147 7.83 4.55 9.75
CA ILE A 147 6.59 4.47 8.96
C ILE A 147 5.38 4.77 9.84
N ILE A 148 5.27 4.15 11.02
CA ILE A 148 4.15 4.37 11.93
C ILE A 148 4.07 5.83 12.37
N GLU A 149 5.19 6.44 12.72
CA GLU A 149 5.27 7.85 13.11
C GLU A 149 4.81 8.77 11.97
N ASN A 150 5.27 8.52 10.74
CA ASN A 150 4.83 9.26 9.56
C ASN A 150 3.31 9.15 9.35
N LEU A 151 2.75 7.95 9.43
CA LEU A 151 1.32 7.73 9.26
C LEU A 151 0.49 8.39 10.35
N GLN A 152 0.97 8.36 11.60
CA GLN A 152 0.33 9.07 12.72
C GLN A 152 0.39 10.59 12.53
N ALA A 153 1.51 11.13 12.05
CA ALA A 153 1.63 12.55 11.71
C ALA A 153 0.67 12.96 10.58
N ARG A 154 0.32 12.03 9.68
CA ARG A 154 -0.72 12.20 8.66
C ARG A 154 -2.16 12.02 9.18
N GLY A 155 -2.32 11.79 10.49
CA GLY A 155 -3.62 11.68 11.15
C GLY A 155 -4.18 10.26 11.25
N LEU A 156 -3.42 9.22 10.88
CA LEU A 156 -3.86 7.83 11.04
C LEU A 156 -4.02 7.50 12.53
N LYS A 157 -5.20 7.01 12.92
CA LYS A 157 -5.51 6.61 14.30
C LYS A 157 -5.73 5.11 14.48
N ILE A 158 -5.84 4.36 13.39
CA ILE A 158 -5.95 2.90 13.44
C ILE A 158 -4.58 2.26 13.67
N GLU A 159 -4.58 1.14 14.38
CA GLU A 159 -3.36 0.37 14.64
C GLU A 159 -2.87 -0.35 13.38
N ILE A 160 -1.57 -0.21 13.09
CA ILE A 160 -0.87 -0.97 12.04
C ILE A 160 -0.01 -2.03 12.71
N ARG A 161 -0.21 -3.30 12.32
CA ARG A 161 0.51 -4.45 12.88
C ARG A 161 1.34 -5.15 11.82
N PHE A 162 2.67 -5.02 11.91
CA PHE A 162 3.59 -5.77 11.07
C PHE A 162 3.85 -7.18 11.62
N GLN A 163 4.05 -8.13 10.72
CA GLN A 163 4.42 -9.49 11.08
C GLN A 163 5.83 -9.52 11.70
N PRO A 164 6.03 -10.25 12.81
CA PRO A 164 7.34 -10.28 13.48
C PRO A 164 8.37 -11.15 12.75
N LYS A 165 7.94 -12.19 12.02
CA LYS A 165 8.82 -13.18 11.39
C LYS A 165 9.57 -12.62 10.16
N PRO A 166 8.93 -11.90 9.22
CA PRO A 166 9.64 -11.33 8.07
C PRO A 166 10.78 -10.36 8.44
N LYS A 167 10.70 -9.73 9.61
CA LYS A 167 11.74 -8.81 10.13
C LYS A 167 13.10 -9.49 10.26
N GLU A 168 13.13 -10.80 10.47
CA GLU A 168 14.36 -11.59 10.56
C GLU A 168 15.10 -11.68 9.20
N GLN A 169 14.38 -11.46 8.11
CA GLN A 169 14.91 -11.42 6.74
C GLN A 169 15.08 -9.98 6.23
N GLY A 170 14.86 -8.98 7.08
CA GLY A 170 14.85 -7.57 6.70
C GLY A 170 13.62 -7.15 5.89
N LEU A 171 12.50 -7.85 6.06
CA LEU A 171 11.25 -7.54 5.39
C LEU A 171 10.21 -7.00 6.37
N LEU A 172 9.42 -6.02 5.93
CA LEU A 172 8.23 -5.55 6.63
C LEU A 172 6.99 -5.87 5.81
N ASP A 173 6.06 -6.61 6.41
CA ASP A 173 4.74 -6.88 5.85
C ASP A 173 3.67 -6.86 6.94
N LEU A 174 2.43 -6.57 6.55
CA LEU A 174 1.30 -6.50 7.47
C LEU A 174 0.75 -7.88 7.81
N LYS A 175 0.14 -7.99 9.00
CA LYS A 175 -0.50 -9.22 9.49
C LYS A 175 -1.77 -9.58 8.72
#